data_AF-A0A2V7D4B4-F1
#
_entry.id   AF-A0A2V7D4B4-F1
#
_cell.length_a   1.000
_cell.length_b   1.000
_cell.length_c   1.000
_cell.angle_alpha   90.00
_cell.angle_beta   90.00
_cell.angle_gamma   90.00
#
_symmetry.space_group_name_H-M   'P 1'
#
loop_
_entity.id
_entity.type
_entity.pdbx_description
1 polymer ?
#
loop_
_entity_poly.entity_id
_entity_poly.type
_entity_poly.pdbx_seq_one_letter_code
_entity_poly.pdbx_strand_id
1 'polypeptide(L)'
;MKFGLRYASLGRYANGPAALELAQAAEAAGFDSIWTVEHVVVPHGYQSRYPYSETGRMGAGLEDFPIPDPLIWLAYIAAATRSLKLGTAILILPQRNPVVTAKAVATLDHLAGGRRVLLGIGVGWLAEEFASLGIPFEDRGPRTDEYVAAMRALWSQERASFAGRFVSFRDVFCRPLPAGGRIPIIVGGDTRAAARRAGRLGDGTFRPAAGRWSCWTRCGAPPSRRDAIRPTSRSRSRRRPIRPRSRRSPGEA
;
A
#
# COMPACT_ATOMS: atom_id res chain seq x y z
N MET A 1 -4.47 -4.90 -18.98
CA MET A 1 -3.60 -4.67 -17.80
C MET A 1 -4.00 -3.32 -17.19
N LYS A 2 -3.84 -3.09 -15.88
CA LYS A 2 -4.20 -1.83 -15.22
C LYS A 2 -2.96 -1.15 -14.65
N PHE A 3 -2.87 0.18 -14.76
CA PHE A 3 -1.69 0.95 -14.38
C PHE A 3 -2.03 2.05 -13.38
N GLY A 4 -1.11 2.39 -12.48
CA GLY A 4 -1.32 3.45 -11.50
C GLY A 4 -0.05 4.23 -11.17
N LEU A 5 -0.21 5.52 -10.87
CA LEU A 5 0.87 6.43 -10.49
C LEU A 5 1.05 6.42 -8.97
N ARG A 6 2.24 6.06 -8.52
CA ARG A 6 2.59 6.02 -7.09
C ARG A 6 3.27 7.31 -6.64
N TYR A 7 3.01 7.70 -5.41
CA TYR A 7 3.67 8.83 -4.72
C TYR A 7 3.49 10.15 -5.46
N ALA A 8 2.29 10.35 -6.01
CA ALA A 8 1.97 11.46 -6.90
C ALA A 8 1.92 12.82 -6.21
N SER A 9 1.84 12.85 -4.88
CA SER A 9 1.77 14.07 -4.08
C SER A 9 3.13 14.67 -3.69
N LEU A 10 4.24 14.01 -4.05
CA LEU A 10 5.59 14.43 -3.65
C LEU A 10 6.24 15.38 -4.67
N GLY A 11 7.25 16.11 -4.19
CA GLY A 11 8.05 17.03 -5.01
C GLY A 11 7.21 18.18 -5.57
N ARG A 12 7.37 18.47 -6.86
CA ARG A 12 6.65 19.58 -7.52
C ARG A 12 5.12 19.46 -7.46
N TYR A 13 4.60 18.24 -7.29
CA TYR A 13 3.17 17.95 -7.27
C TYR A 13 2.52 18.12 -5.89
N ALA A 14 3.30 18.53 -4.88
CA ALA A 14 2.72 19.04 -3.63
C ALA A 14 1.98 20.36 -3.85
N ASN A 15 2.32 21.10 -4.91
CA ASN A 15 1.65 22.33 -5.31
C ASN A 15 0.34 22.04 -6.08
N GLY A 16 -0.72 22.81 -5.78
CA GLY A 16 -2.06 22.61 -6.33
C GLY A 16 -2.13 22.56 -7.87
N PRO A 17 -1.80 23.64 -8.60
CA PRO A 17 -1.78 23.64 -10.05
C PRO A 17 -1.07 22.44 -10.69
N ALA A 18 0.13 22.11 -10.22
CA ALA A 18 0.90 20.97 -10.73
C ALA A 18 0.22 19.62 -10.41
N ALA A 19 -0.44 19.50 -9.26
CA ALA A 19 -1.22 18.32 -8.91
C ALA A 19 -2.40 18.10 -9.88
N LEU A 20 -3.11 19.17 -10.25
CA LEU A 20 -4.20 19.11 -11.22
C LEU A 20 -3.70 18.66 -12.60
N GLU A 21 -2.62 19.28 -13.08
CA GLU A 21 -2.01 18.94 -14.36
C GLU A 21 -1.61 17.46 -14.40
N LEU A 22 -0.95 16.97 -13.34
CA LEU A 22 -0.58 15.56 -13.23
C LEU A 22 -1.80 14.64 -13.27
N ALA A 23 -2.84 14.95 -12.50
CA ALA A 23 -4.03 14.12 -12.40
C ALA A 23 -4.79 14.05 -13.73
N GLN A 24 -4.93 15.19 -14.43
CA GLN A 24 -5.57 15.25 -15.75
C GLN A 24 -4.75 14.55 -16.82
N ALA A 25 -3.43 14.74 -16.82
CA ALA A 25 -2.54 14.04 -17.75
C ALA A 25 -2.55 12.52 -17.51
N ALA A 26 -2.59 12.09 -16.25
CA ALA A 26 -2.70 10.67 -15.90
C ALA A 26 -4.02 10.05 -16.39
N GLU A 27 -5.13 10.76 -16.19
CA GLU A 27 -6.44 10.32 -16.68
C GLU A 27 -6.47 10.26 -18.22
N ALA A 28 -5.96 11.28 -18.91
CA ALA A 28 -5.88 11.32 -20.37
C ALA A 28 -4.96 10.22 -20.95
N ALA A 29 -3.88 9.88 -20.25
CA ALA A 29 -2.99 8.79 -20.62
C ALA A 29 -3.55 7.39 -20.30
N GLY A 30 -4.74 7.29 -19.69
CA GLY A 30 -5.42 6.03 -19.41
C GLY A 30 -4.93 5.31 -18.16
N PHE A 31 -4.32 6.01 -17.20
CA PHE A 31 -4.02 5.42 -15.89
C PHE A 31 -5.31 5.12 -15.11
N ASP A 32 -5.36 3.98 -14.44
CA ASP A 32 -6.52 3.57 -13.64
C ASP A 32 -6.57 4.23 -12.26
N SER A 33 -5.40 4.57 -11.69
CA SER A 33 -5.32 5.02 -10.29
C SER A 33 -4.14 5.94 -10.01
N ILE A 34 -4.30 6.81 -9.03
CA ILE A 34 -3.26 7.70 -8.50
C ILE A 34 -3.17 7.54 -6.99
N TRP A 35 -1.94 7.51 -6.47
CA TRP A 35 -1.68 7.15 -5.07
C TRP A 35 -0.81 8.18 -4.37
N THR A 36 -1.23 8.64 -3.19
CA THR A 36 -0.53 9.62 -2.34
C THR A 36 0.17 8.96 -1.15
N VAL A 37 1.13 9.65 -0.54
CA VAL A 37 1.77 9.21 0.72
C VAL A 37 1.32 10.07 1.89
N GLU A 38 1.60 9.63 3.11
CA GLU A 38 1.28 10.37 4.33
C GLU A 38 2.50 10.45 5.26
N HIS A 39 2.69 11.64 5.81
CA HIS A 39 3.25 11.89 7.14
C HIS A 39 2.53 13.11 7.70
N VAL A 40 2.12 13.06 8.97
CA VAL A 40 1.49 14.20 9.65
C VAL A 40 2.56 15.24 10.00
N VAL A 41 3.66 14.76 10.56
CA VAL A 41 4.87 15.53 10.85
C VAL A 41 6.08 14.63 10.68
N VAL A 42 7.18 15.18 10.20
CA VAL A 42 8.47 14.48 10.16
C VAL A 42 9.38 15.12 11.22
N PRO A 43 9.62 14.45 12.36
CA PRO A 43 10.51 14.99 13.39
C PRO A 43 11.94 15.09 12.87
N HIS A 44 12.58 16.23 13.10
CA HIS A 44 13.97 16.42 12.74
C HIS A 44 14.87 15.45 13.52
N GLY A 45 15.79 14.79 12.83
CA GLY A 45 16.77 13.89 13.43
C GLY A 45 16.17 12.60 13.99
N TYR A 46 15.04 12.11 13.44
CA TYR A 46 14.44 10.85 13.87
C TYR A 46 15.44 9.68 13.80
N GLN A 47 15.32 8.76 14.75
CA GLN A 47 16.18 7.58 14.92
C GLN A 47 15.51 6.30 14.38
N SER A 48 14.18 6.28 14.27
CA SER A 48 13.46 5.16 13.66
C SER A 48 14.00 4.82 12.26
N ARG A 49 14.16 3.52 11.98
CA ARG A 49 14.66 3.06 10.68
C ARG A 49 13.53 2.96 9.66
N TYR A 50 13.64 3.69 8.56
CA TYR A 50 12.74 3.57 7.43
C TYR A 50 12.86 2.18 6.78
N PRO A 51 11.80 1.36 6.75
CA PRO A 51 11.90 -0.03 6.31
C PRO A 51 12.20 -0.22 4.82
N TYR A 52 11.93 0.79 3.99
CA TYR A 52 11.96 0.69 2.53
C TYR A 52 13.17 1.36 1.87
N SER A 53 14.17 1.72 2.67
CA SER A 53 15.45 2.25 2.19
C SER A 53 16.60 1.47 2.81
N GLU A 54 17.63 1.19 2.03
CA GLU A 54 18.87 0.56 2.52
C GLU A 54 19.53 1.42 3.60
N THR A 55 19.55 2.75 3.39
CA THR A 55 20.09 3.73 4.34
C THR A 55 19.26 3.84 5.61
N GLY A 56 18.05 3.27 5.64
CA GLY A 56 17.13 3.44 6.76
C GLY A 56 16.58 4.85 6.88
N ARG A 57 16.84 5.73 5.91
CA ARG A 57 16.31 7.10 5.86
C ARG A 57 15.30 7.24 4.73
N MET A 58 14.21 7.94 5.02
CA MET A 58 13.24 8.39 4.04
C MET A 58 13.80 9.56 3.21
N GLY A 59 13.24 9.81 2.02
CA GLY A 59 13.53 11.03 1.24
C GLY A 59 14.99 11.17 0.80
N ALA A 60 15.72 10.06 0.66
CA ALA A 60 17.17 10.04 0.45
C ALA A 60 17.97 10.82 1.52
N GLY A 61 17.45 10.90 2.74
CA GLY A 61 18.08 11.63 3.86
C GLY A 61 17.57 13.06 4.03
N LEU A 62 16.70 13.55 3.14
CA LEU A 62 15.98 14.81 3.36
C LEU A 62 14.85 14.56 4.36
N GLU A 63 14.77 15.41 5.36
CA GLU A 63 13.70 15.41 6.37
C GLU A 63 12.72 16.58 6.15
N ASP A 64 13.20 17.66 5.53
CA ASP A 64 12.41 18.83 5.15
C ASP A 64 11.97 18.73 3.68
N PHE A 65 10.80 18.16 3.44
CA PHE A 65 10.16 18.19 2.14
C PHE A 65 8.63 18.21 2.27
N PRO A 66 7.92 18.89 1.37
CA PRO A 66 6.48 19.07 1.50
C PRO A 66 5.74 17.74 1.23
N ILE A 67 5.08 17.23 2.27
CA ILE A 67 4.15 16.10 2.19
C ILE A 67 2.76 16.64 2.54
N PRO A 68 1.88 16.86 1.54
CA PRO A 68 0.52 17.32 1.82
C PRO A 68 -0.31 16.20 2.48
N ASP A 69 -1.34 16.59 3.24
CA ASP A 69 -2.30 15.61 3.76
C ASP A 69 -2.92 14.82 2.59
N PRO A 70 -2.89 13.48 2.65
CA PRO A 70 -3.31 12.65 1.52
C PRO A 70 -4.79 12.81 1.19
N LEU A 71 -5.68 13.00 2.18
CA LEU A 71 -7.12 13.08 1.94
C LEU A 71 -7.49 14.44 1.35
N ILE A 72 -6.86 15.52 1.82
CA ILE A 72 -7.04 16.87 1.26
C ILE A 72 -6.51 16.93 -0.17
N TRP A 73 -5.32 16.40 -0.43
CA TRP A 73 -4.75 16.39 -1.77
C TRP A 73 -5.60 15.57 -2.74
N LEU A 74 -6.09 14.39 -2.31
CA LEU A 74 -6.99 13.56 -3.12
C LEU A 74 -8.34 14.26 -3.37
N ALA A 75 -8.91 14.96 -2.39
CA ALA A 75 -10.14 15.72 -2.58
C ALA A 75 -9.96 16.83 -3.62
N TYR A 76 -8.81 17.50 -3.59
CA TYR A 76 -8.48 18.56 -4.54
C TYR A 76 -8.40 18.04 -5.99
N ILE A 77 -7.72 16.91 -6.23
CA ILE A 77 -7.64 16.31 -7.58
C ILE A 77 -8.92 15.57 -8.00
N ALA A 78 -9.74 15.12 -7.04
CA ALA A 78 -11.02 14.47 -7.33
C ALA A 78 -11.96 15.39 -8.11
N ALA A 79 -11.93 16.69 -7.80
CA ALA A 79 -12.74 17.70 -8.47
C ALA A 79 -12.36 17.89 -9.95
N ALA A 80 -11.11 17.57 -10.34
CA ALA A 80 -10.59 17.77 -11.68
C ALA A 80 -10.50 16.48 -12.53
N THR A 81 -10.94 15.34 -11.99
CA THR A 81 -10.88 14.03 -12.67
C THR A 81 -12.23 13.31 -12.57
N ARG A 82 -12.56 12.46 -13.55
CA ARG A 82 -13.90 11.83 -13.63
C ARG A 82 -13.92 10.33 -13.37
N SER A 83 -12.84 9.64 -13.70
CA SER A 83 -12.74 8.18 -13.75
C SER A 83 -11.54 7.63 -12.98
N LEU A 84 -10.51 8.46 -12.77
CA LEU A 84 -9.30 8.10 -12.06
C LEU A 84 -9.62 7.64 -10.62
N LYS A 85 -9.12 6.48 -10.21
CA LYS A 85 -9.24 6.01 -8.82
C LYS A 85 -8.24 6.71 -7.91
N LEU A 86 -8.69 7.03 -6.71
CA LEU A 86 -8.00 7.88 -5.75
C LEU A 86 -7.52 7.01 -4.59
N GLY A 87 -6.20 6.79 -4.50
CA GLY A 87 -5.61 5.86 -3.55
C GLY A 87 -4.70 6.52 -2.53
N THR A 88 -4.65 5.94 -1.33
CA THR A 88 -3.62 6.27 -0.32
C THR A 88 -2.59 5.14 -0.26
N ALA A 89 -1.30 5.48 -0.20
CA ALA A 89 -0.16 4.54 -0.23
C ALA A 89 0.95 4.97 0.74
N ILE A 90 0.74 4.96 2.06
CA ILE A 90 -0.47 4.52 2.77
C ILE A 90 -0.93 5.56 3.78
N LEU A 91 -2.19 5.46 4.18
CA LEU A 91 -2.74 6.22 5.29
C LEU A 91 -2.28 5.59 6.61
N ILE A 92 -1.67 6.34 7.51
CA ILE A 92 -1.22 5.83 8.81
C ILE A 92 -2.42 5.83 9.78
N LEU A 93 -3.26 4.81 9.63
CA LEU A 93 -4.53 4.71 10.35
C LEU A 93 -4.43 4.85 11.88
N PRO A 94 -3.43 4.27 12.59
CA PRO A 94 -3.39 4.36 14.05
C PRO A 94 -3.05 5.77 14.56
N GLN A 95 -2.57 6.68 13.70
CA GLN A 95 -2.31 8.08 14.06
C GLN A 95 -3.57 8.95 14.03
N ARG A 96 -4.69 8.42 13.51
CA ARG A 96 -5.90 9.19 13.24
C ARG A 96 -7.04 8.72 14.14
N ASN A 97 -8.03 9.59 14.35
CA ASN A 97 -9.31 9.16 14.91
C ASN A 97 -10.10 8.38 13.83
N PRO A 98 -10.52 7.14 14.09
CA PRO A 98 -11.18 6.30 13.08
C PRO A 98 -12.58 6.80 12.70
N VAL A 99 -13.29 7.48 13.61
CA VAL A 99 -14.63 8.05 13.34
C VAL A 99 -14.49 9.23 12.39
N VAL A 100 -13.56 10.14 12.68
CA VAL A 100 -13.25 11.29 11.81
C VAL A 100 -12.77 10.82 10.44
N THR A 101 -11.87 9.82 10.42
CA THR A 101 -11.34 9.25 9.19
C THR A 101 -12.42 8.57 8.36
N ALA A 102 -13.31 7.79 8.99
CA ALA A 102 -14.45 7.16 8.30
C ALA A 102 -15.31 8.19 7.58
N LYS A 103 -15.64 9.30 8.29
CA LYS A 103 -16.43 10.41 7.74
C LYS A 103 -15.70 11.10 6.59
N ALA A 104 -14.41 11.42 6.74
CA ALA A 104 -13.62 12.08 5.72
C ALA A 104 -13.52 11.23 4.44
N VAL A 105 -13.20 9.94 4.57
CA VAL A 105 -13.05 9.04 3.42
C VAL A 105 -14.41 8.78 2.73
N ALA A 106 -15.51 8.63 3.50
CA ALA A 106 -16.84 8.50 2.91
C ALA A 106 -17.28 9.77 2.17
N THR A 107 -16.93 10.94 2.71
CA THR A 107 -17.20 12.23 2.05
C THR A 107 -16.39 12.36 0.76
N LEU A 108 -15.11 12.00 0.78
CA LEU A 108 -14.27 11.97 -0.41
C LEU A 108 -14.84 11.04 -1.49
N ASP A 109 -15.25 9.82 -1.13
CA ASP A 109 -15.84 8.89 -2.09
C ASP A 109 -17.13 9.44 -2.69
N HIS A 110 -18.00 10.04 -1.85
CA HIS A 110 -19.22 10.67 -2.31
C HIS A 110 -18.96 11.83 -3.28
N LEU A 111 -18.05 12.75 -2.94
CA LEU A 111 -17.68 13.89 -3.79
C LEU A 111 -17.01 13.47 -5.10
N ALA A 112 -16.25 12.37 -5.10
CA ALA A 112 -15.62 11.84 -6.30
C ALA A 112 -16.63 11.20 -7.28
N GLY A 113 -17.91 11.05 -6.91
CA GLY A 113 -18.94 10.36 -7.71
C GLY A 113 -19.16 8.89 -7.32
N GLY A 114 -18.58 8.46 -6.20
CA GLY A 114 -18.73 7.12 -5.63
C GLY A 114 -17.81 6.06 -6.23
N ARG A 115 -17.37 5.10 -5.42
CA ARG A 115 -16.58 3.91 -5.81
C ARG A 115 -15.20 4.20 -6.43
N ARG A 116 -14.68 5.41 -6.26
CA ARG A 116 -13.36 5.81 -6.79
C ARG A 116 -12.26 5.76 -5.75
N VAL A 117 -12.60 5.72 -4.46
CA VAL A 117 -11.61 5.73 -3.39
C VAL A 117 -11.06 4.33 -3.12
N LEU A 118 -9.74 4.23 -3.01
CA LEU A 118 -8.99 3.06 -2.58
C LEU A 118 -8.26 3.42 -1.29
N LEU A 119 -8.80 3.04 -0.15
CA LEU A 119 -8.22 3.38 1.15
C LEU A 119 -7.06 2.45 1.46
N GLY A 120 -5.85 2.81 1.04
CA GLY A 120 -4.66 2.09 1.47
C GLY A 120 -4.24 2.50 2.88
N ILE A 121 -4.08 1.53 3.77
CA ILE A 121 -3.78 1.73 5.19
C ILE A 121 -2.45 1.11 5.57
N GLY A 122 -1.77 1.67 6.55
CA GLY A 122 -0.60 1.08 7.17
C GLY A 122 -0.53 1.38 8.65
N VAL A 123 0.39 0.70 9.32
CA VAL A 123 0.55 0.77 10.78
C VAL A 123 1.54 1.85 11.22
N GLY A 124 2.29 2.44 10.30
CA GLY A 124 3.35 3.40 10.60
C GLY A 124 4.65 2.75 11.10
N TRP A 125 5.77 3.43 10.86
CA TRP A 125 7.12 2.97 11.21
C TRP A 125 7.89 3.97 12.08
N LEU A 126 7.51 5.25 12.04
CA LEU A 126 8.22 6.37 12.65
C LEU A 126 7.74 6.61 14.08
N ALA A 127 8.41 6.06 15.09
CA ALA A 127 7.96 6.12 16.48
C ALA A 127 7.90 7.56 17.03
N GLU A 128 8.80 8.42 16.57
CA GLU A 128 8.89 9.82 16.96
C GLU A 128 7.66 10.62 16.50
N GLU A 129 7.11 10.30 15.33
CA GLU A 129 5.85 10.90 14.85
C GLU A 129 4.68 10.48 15.73
N PHE A 130 4.64 9.24 16.20
CA PHE A 130 3.64 8.78 17.18
C PHE A 130 3.78 9.51 18.51
N ALA A 131 5.01 9.75 18.97
CA ALA A 131 5.28 10.51 20.19
C ALA A 131 4.78 11.96 20.07
N SER A 132 5.01 12.62 18.93
CA SER A 132 4.49 13.97 18.66
C SER A 132 2.96 14.06 18.70
N LEU A 133 2.26 12.96 18.37
CA LEU A 133 0.80 12.86 18.42
C LEU A 133 0.26 12.34 19.76
N GLY A 134 1.14 11.96 20.70
CA GLY A 134 0.76 11.38 21.99
C GLY A 134 0.14 9.97 21.89
N ILE A 135 0.50 9.19 20.87
CA ILE A 135 -0.09 7.87 20.60
C ILE A 135 0.93 6.76 20.92
N PRO A 136 0.55 5.72 21.70
CA PRO A 136 1.44 4.60 21.98
C PRO A 136 1.84 3.84 20.71
N PHE A 137 3.14 3.68 20.48
CA PHE A 137 3.67 3.04 19.28
C PHE A 137 3.48 1.51 19.28
N GLU A 138 3.42 0.90 20.45
CA GLU A 138 3.32 -0.54 20.68
C GLU A 138 1.97 -1.09 20.20
N ASP A 139 0.90 -0.31 20.39
CA ASP A 139 -0.47 -0.70 20.08
C ASP A 139 -0.87 -0.43 18.62
N ARG A 140 0.03 0.09 17.77
CA ARG A 140 -0.30 0.51 16.39
C ARG A 140 -0.93 -0.60 15.53
N GLY A 141 -0.50 -1.85 15.72
CA GLY A 141 -1.03 -3.00 15.00
C GLY A 141 -2.48 -3.32 15.40
N PRO A 142 -2.75 -3.65 16.67
CA PRO A 142 -4.11 -3.88 17.18
C PRO A 142 -5.06 -2.69 16.95
N ARG A 143 -4.58 -1.44 17.13
CA ARG A 143 -5.36 -0.22 16.83
C ARG A 143 -5.83 -0.20 15.38
N THR A 144 -4.94 -0.51 14.43
CA THR A 144 -5.28 -0.56 13.00
C THR A 144 -6.37 -1.58 12.71
N ASP A 145 -6.27 -2.79 13.28
CA ASP A 145 -7.28 -3.85 13.09
C ASP A 145 -8.65 -3.41 13.61
N GLU A 146 -8.68 -2.83 14.81
CA GLU A 146 -9.92 -2.36 15.44
C GLU A 146 -10.52 -1.17 14.69
N TYR A 147 -9.71 -0.21 14.28
CA TYR A 147 -10.15 0.97 13.55
C TYR A 147 -10.78 0.59 12.21
N VAL A 148 -10.24 -0.41 11.51
CA VAL A 148 -10.87 -0.94 10.28
C VAL A 148 -12.27 -1.48 10.56
N ALA A 149 -12.45 -2.23 11.66
CA ALA A 149 -13.76 -2.75 12.04
C ALA A 149 -14.75 -1.62 12.37
N ALA A 150 -14.31 -0.63 13.15
CA ALA A 150 -15.10 0.55 13.50
C ALA A 150 -15.52 1.36 12.27
N MET A 151 -14.60 1.61 11.33
CA MET A 151 -14.88 2.33 10.09
C MET A 151 -15.88 1.57 9.21
N ARG A 152 -15.74 0.24 9.10
CA ARG A 152 -16.70 -0.61 8.36
C ARG A 152 -18.08 -0.59 8.99
N ALA A 153 -18.20 -0.57 10.32
CA ALA A 153 -19.47 -0.42 11.00
C ALA A 153 -20.15 0.92 10.65
N LEU A 154 -19.38 2.03 10.66
CA LEU A 154 -19.89 3.36 10.30
C LEU A 154 -20.37 3.46 8.84
N TRP A 155 -19.77 2.72 7.92
CA TRP A 155 -20.13 2.77 6.50
C TRP A 155 -21.27 1.84 6.08
N SER A 156 -21.51 0.77 6.85
CA SER A 156 -22.47 -0.27 6.48
C SER A 156 -23.79 -0.19 7.23
N GLN A 157 -23.82 0.45 8.39
CA GLN A 157 -25.01 0.54 9.24
C GLN A 157 -25.66 1.92 9.09
N GLU A 158 -27.00 1.94 9.04
CA GLU A 158 -27.75 3.21 9.05
C GLU A 158 -27.56 3.94 10.38
N ARG A 159 -27.70 3.22 11.49
CA ARG A 159 -27.40 3.67 12.86
C ARG A 159 -26.32 2.76 13.44
N ALA A 160 -25.10 3.27 13.54
CA ALA A 160 -23.92 2.48 13.85
C ALA A 160 -23.62 2.45 15.35
N SER A 161 -23.27 1.26 15.85
CA SER A 161 -22.72 1.07 17.20
C SER A 161 -21.50 0.17 17.12
N PHE A 162 -20.46 0.50 17.89
CA PHE A 162 -19.22 -0.27 17.96
C PHE A 162 -18.61 -0.15 19.35
N ALA A 163 -18.15 -1.27 19.90
CA ALA A 163 -17.47 -1.32 21.18
C ALA A 163 -16.14 -2.06 21.01
N GLY A 164 -15.05 -1.30 20.97
CA GLY A 164 -13.69 -1.81 20.92
C GLY A 164 -12.87 -1.39 22.15
N ARG A 165 -11.61 -1.81 22.18
CA ARG A 165 -10.66 -1.47 23.25
C ARG A 165 -10.14 -0.03 23.12
N PHE A 166 -9.99 0.46 21.90
CA PHE A 166 -9.42 1.77 21.57
C PHE A 166 -10.46 2.78 21.12
N VAL A 167 -11.56 2.34 20.50
CA VAL A 167 -12.67 3.20 20.09
C VAL A 167 -14.02 2.55 20.39
N SER A 168 -14.94 3.35 20.91
CA SER A 168 -16.32 2.95 21.13
C SER A 168 -17.28 4.09 20.81
N PHE A 169 -18.42 3.78 20.20
CA PHE A 169 -19.52 4.71 19.94
C PHE A 169 -20.83 3.94 19.89
N ARG A 170 -21.95 4.64 20.16
CA ARG A 170 -23.27 4.03 20.24
C ARG A 170 -24.30 4.89 19.53
N ASP A 171 -25.13 4.24 18.74
CA ASP A 171 -26.30 4.79 18.06
C ASP A 171 -26.00 6.09 17.27
N VAL A 172 -24.89 6.10 16.54
CA VAL A 172 -24.43 7.28 15.76
C VAL A 172 -24.77 7.15 14.28
N PHE A 173 -24.95 8.30 13.61
CA PHE A 173 -25.15 8.38 12.16
C PHE A 173 -23.88 8.91 11.49
N CYS A 174 -23.38 8.18 10.48
CA CYS A 174 -22.27 8.63 9.64
C CYS A 174 -22.77 8.89 8.22
N ARG A 175 -23.03 10.17 7.88
CA ARG A 175 -23.48 10.61 6.55
C ARG A 175 -22.48 11.61 5.95
N PRO A 176 -22.16 11.59 4.65
CA PRO A 176 -22.68 10.67 3.63
C PRO A 176 -22.15 9.25 3.81
N LEU A 177 -22.89 8.27 3.27
CA LEU A 177 -22.42 6.87 3.20
C LEU A 177 -21.67 6.66 1.89
N PRO A 178 -20.61 5.83 1.89
CA PRO A 178 -19.91 5.49 0.65
C PRO A 178 -20.82 4.74 -0.31
N ALA A 179 -20.57 4.87 -1.61
CA ALA A 179 -21.41 4.26 -2.63
C ALA A 179 -21.32 2.72 -2.57
N GLY A 180 -22.40 2.07 -2.10
CA GLY A 180 -22.45 0.63 -1.88
C GLY A 180 -22.07 0.18 -0.45
N GLY A 181 -22.01 1.10 0.52
CA GLY A 181 -21.83 0.78 1.94
C GLY A 181 -20.44 0.24 2.30
N ARG A 182 -19.46 0.36 1.40
CA ARG A 182 -18.10 -0.15 1.59
C ARG A 182 -17.09 0.67 0.79
N ILE A 183 -15.93 0.90 1.38
CA ILE A 183 -14.74 1.43 0.72
C ILE A 183 -13.69 0.31 0.68
N PRO A 184 -13.09 0.00 -0.49
CA PRO A 184 -12.00 -0.97 -0.59
C PRO A 184 -10.80 -0.57 0.27
N ILE A 185 -10.36 -1.48 1.14
CA ILE A 185 -9.20 -1.26 2.02
C ILE A 185 -7.98 -1.99 1.49
N ILE A 186 -6.89 -1.29 1.21
CA ILE A 186 -5.66 -1.89 0.69
C ILE A 186 -4.60 -1.89 1.79
N VAL A 187 -4.18 -3.07 2.25
CA VAL A 187 -3.26 -3.14 3.40
C VAL A 187 -1.82 -3.01 2.93
N GLY A 188 -1.15 -1.98 3.41
CA GLY A 188 0.26 -1.68 3.19
C GLY A 188 1.20 -2.44 4.11
N GLY A 189 2.30 -2.92 3.54
CA GLY A 189 3.45 -3.41 4.30
C GLY A 189 4.08 -4.67 3.71
N ASP A 190 5.28 -4.96 4.18
CA ASP A 190 6.15 -6.06 3.74
C ASP A 190 6.31 -7.14 4.82
N THR A 191 5.83 -6.90 6.04
CA THR A 191 5.90 -7.86 7.15
C THR A 191 4.86 -8.98 7.03
N ARG A 192 5.15 -10.14 7.64
CA ARG A 192 4.16 -11.24 7.77
C ARG A 192 2.88 -10.80 8.48
N ALA A 193 2.98 -9.89 9.45
CA ALA A 193 1.82 -9.34 10.15
C ALA A 193 0.93 -8.50 9.20
N ALA A 194 1.54 -7.67 8.35
CA ALA A 194 0.82 -6.93 7.32
C ALA A 194 0.15 -7.86 6.30
N ALA A 195 0.84 -8.92 5.86
CA ALA A 195 0.26 -9.92 4.97
C ALA A 195 -0.95 -10.66 5.59
N ARG A 196 -0.86 -11.05 6.87
CA ARG A 196 -1.99 -11.64 7.60
C ARG A 196 -3.16 -10.67 7.74
N ARG A 197 -2.89 -9.39 8.02
CA ARG A 197 -3.92 -8.33 8.06
C ARG A 197 -4.58 -8.15 6.71
N ALA A 198 -3.80 -8.15 5.62
CA ALA A 198 -4.33 -8.07 4.26
C ALA A 198 -5.29 -9.23 3.96
N GLY A 199 -4.94 -10.47 4.36
CA GLY A 199 -5.81 -11.62 4.16
C GLY A 199 -7.09 -11.65 5.01
N ARG A 200 -7.07 -11.04 6.21
CA ARG A 200 -8.23 -11.02 7.12
C ARG A 200 -9.15 -9.82 6.89
N LEU A 201 -8.57 -8.64 6.69
CA LEU A 201 -9.27 -7.35 6.71
C LEU A 201 -9.18 -6.60 5.38
N GLY A 202 -8.15 -6.86 4.58
CA GLY A 202 -7.91 -6.14 3.33
C GLY A 202 -8.74 -6.66 2.15
N ASP A 203 -8.98 -5.76 1.22
CA ASP A 203 -9.49 -5.98 -0.13
C ASP A 203 -8.35 -6.05 -1.17
N GLY A 204 -7.13 -5.81 -0.72
CA GLY A 204 -5.91 -5.89 -1.49
C GLY A 204 -4.69 -5.66 -0.61
N THR A 205 -3.52 -5.78 -1.21
CA THR A 205 -2.24 -5.49 -0.55
C THR A 205 -1.47 -4.45 -1.36
N PHE A 206 -0.87 -3.49 -0.65
CA PHE A 206 0.10 -2.58 -1.22
C PHE A 206 1.48 -2.96 -0.69
N ARG A 207 2.37 -3.42 -1.58
CA ARG A 207 3.75 -3.71 -1.19
C ARG A 207 4.65 -2.59 -1.70
N PRO A 208 5.25 -1.79 -0.80
CA PRO A 208 6.34 -0.91 -1.18
C PRO A 208 7.42 -1.78 -1.82
N ALA A 209 7.87 -1.41 -3.02
CA ALA A 209 8.92 -2.17 -3.68
C ALA A 209 10.22 -1.91 -2.93
N ALA A 210 10.74 -2.90 -2.19
CA ALA A 210 12.17 -3.02 -2.00
C ALA A 210 12.77 -3.25 -3.40
N GLY A 211 13.95 -2.68 -3.67
CA GLY A 211 14.58 -2.56 -4.99
C GLY A 211 14.26 -3.66 -6.02
N ARG A 212 14.12 -3.21 -7.28
CA ARG A 212 13.66 -3.88 -8.52
C ARG A 212 12.16 -3.84 -8.78
N TRP A 213 11.85 -3.05 -9.80
CA TRP A 213 10.62 -3.04 -10.59
C TRP A 213 10.12 -4.47 -10.84
N SER A 214 9.06 -4.87 -10.14
CA SER A 214 8.30 -6.07 -10.48
C SER A 214 6.83 -5.74 -10.60
N CYS A 215 6.32 -6.11 -11.78
CA CYS A 215 4.98 -5.93 -12.25
C CYS A 215 3.96 -6.61 -11.32
N TRP A 216 2.86 -5.92 -11.06
CA TRP A 216 1.73 -6.40 -10.27
C TRP A 216 1.14 -7.67 -10.89
N THR A 217 1.27 -8.82 -10.22
CA THR A 217 0.50 -10.03 -10.54
C THR A 217 -0.57 -10.27 -9.49
N ARG A 218 -1.77 -10.49 -9.99
CA ARG A 218 -3.01 -10.79 -9.27
C ARG A 218 -2.84 -12.11 -8.50
N CYS A 219 -3.13 -12.14 -7.20
CA CYS A 219 -3.38 -13.39 -6.50
C CYS A 219 -4.69 -14.00 -7.03
N GLY A 220 -4.59 -15.16 -7.71
CA GLY A 220 -5.76 -15.98 -8.04
C GLY A 220 -5.60 -16.82 -9.31
N ALA A 221 -4.96 -17.99 -9.20
CA ALA A 221 -5.31 -19.22 -9.92
C ALA A 221 -4.51 -20.41 -9.31
N PRO A 222 -5.12 -21.60 -9.10
CA PRO A 222 -4.44 -22.77 -8.54
C PRO A 222 -3.48 -23.43 -9.55
N PRO A 223 -2.51 -24.25 -9.11
CA PRO A 223 -1.49 -24.79 -10.00
C PRO A 223 -2.06 -25.93 -10.85
N SER A 224 -2.21 -25.70 -12.15
CA SER A 224 -2.38 -26.80 -13.11
C SER A 224 -1.02 -27.45 -13.35
N ARG A 225 -0.83 -28.64 -12.78
CA ARG A 225 0.18 -29.60 -13.24
C ARG A 225 -0.08 -29.91 -14.71
N ARG A 226 0.89 -29.65 -15.58
CA ARG A 226 1.25 -30.43 -16.79
C ARG A 226 2.26 -29.62 -17.61
N ASP A 227 3.53 -29.89 -17.38
CA ASP A 227 4.54 -29.86 -18.44
C ASP A 227 5.36 -31.15 -18.31
N ALA A 228 4.74 -32.23 -18.79
CA ALA A 228 5.44 -33.41 -19.23
C ALA A 228 5.73 -33.20 -20.72
N ILE A 229 6.95 -32.79 -21.06
CA ILE A 229 7.47 -32.92 -22.42
C ILE A 229 8.81 -33.64 -22.34
N ARG A 230 8.75 -34.92 -22.75
CA ARG A 230 9.89 -35.78 -23.08
C ARG A 230 10.69 -35.19 -24.25
N PRO A 231 12.03 -35.33 -24.28
CA PRO A 231 12.78 -35.20 -25.53
C PRO A 231 12.79 -36.55 -26.26
N THR A 232 12.29 -36.59 -27.50
CA THR A 232 12.41 -37.76 -28.38
C THR A 232 13.31 -37.49 -29.58
N SER A 233 14.47 -38.17 -29.55
CA SER A 233 15.14 -38.85 -30.68
C SER A 233 15.74 -37.96 -31.80
N ARG A 234 16.85 -38.25 -32.49
CA ARG A 234 17.69 -39.43 -32.82
C ARG A 234 19.14 -38.88 -33.02
N SER A 235 20.24 -39.60 -33.14
CA SER A 235 20.53 -40.93 -33.66
C SER A 235 21.89 -41.43 -33.16
N ARG A 236 22.06 -42.75 -33.22
CA ARG A 236 23.23 -43.53 -32.78
C ARG A 236 24.46 -43.31 -33.67
N SER A 237 25.65 -43.30 -33.07
CA SER A 237 26.76 -44.10 -33.60
C SER A 237 27.66 -44.60 -32.47
N ARG A 238 28.07 -45.87 -32.61
CA ARG A 238 28.79 -46.69 -31.63
C ARG A 238 30.29 -46.35 -31.65
N ARG A 239 30.96 -46.40 -30.50
CA ARG A 239 32.26 -47.10 -30.33
C ARG A 239 32.62 -47.24 -28.83
N ARG A 240 33.31 -48.35 -28.56
CA ARG A 240 33.52 -49.08 -27.30
C ARG A 240 34.44 -48.39 -26.27
N PRO A 241 34.45 -48.86 -24.99
CA PRO A 241 35.22 -48.26 -23.90
C PRO A 241 36.64 -48.83 -23.78
N ILE A 242 37.59 -48.00 -23.36
CA ILE A 242 38.88 -48.45 -22.82
C ILE A 242 39.16 -47.63 -21.54
N ARG A 243 39.24 -48.32 -20.41
CA ARG A 243 39.90 -47.89 -19.15
C ARG A 243 41.29 -48.57 -19.10
N PRO A 244 42.13 -48.34 -18.07
CA PRO A 244 42.65 -47.10 -17.48
C PRO A 244 44.19 -47.18 -17.35
N ARG A 245 44.88 -46.13 -16.85
CA ARG A 245 46.16 -46.15 -16.06
C ARG A 245 46.68 -44.71 -15.94
N SER A 246 46.69 -44.10 -14.76
CA SER A 246 47.65 -44.20 -13.65
C SER A 246 48.90 -43.34 -13.81
N ARG A 247 49.18 -42.57 -12.74
CA ARG A 247 50.48 -42.08 -12.21
C ARG A 247 50.83 -40.59 -12.41
N ARG A 248 50.88 -39.93 -11.24
CA ARG A 248 52.01 -39.16 -10.65
C ARG A 248 52.25 -37.72 -11.11
N SER A 249 52.07 -36.80 -10.15
CA SER A 249 52.89 -35.60 -9.88
C SER A 249 54.39 -35.99 -9.71
N PRO A 250 55.39 -35.09 -9.80
CA PRO A 250 55.52 -33.79 -9.09
C PRO A 250 55.98 -32.66 -10.05
N GLY A 251 55.95 -31.37 -9.72
CA GLY A 251 56.78 -30.70 -8.71
C GLY A 251 57.32 -29.39 -9.33
N GLU A 252 57.33 -28.34 -8.51
CA GLU A 252 58.30 -27.21 -8.48
C GLU A 252 58.63 -26.42 -9.75
N ALA A 253 58.15 -25.17 -9.80
CA ALA A 253 58.95 -23.92 -9.73
C ALA A 253 58.04 -22.72 -10.01
#